data_AF-K9BF09-F1
#
_entry.id   AF-K9BF09-F1
#
_cell.length_a   1.000
_cell.length_b   1.000
_cell.length_c   1.000
_cell.angle_alpha   90.00
_cell.angle_beta   90.00
_cell.angle_gamma   90.00
#
_symmetry.space_group_name_H-M   'P 1'
#
loop_
_entity.id
_entity.type
_entity.pdbx_description
1 polymer ?
#
loop_
_entity_poly.entity_id
_entity_poly.type
_entity_poly.pdbx_seq_one_letter_code
_entity_poly.pdbx_strand_id
1 'polypeptide(L)'
;MAVGFAIHNSMTNHGGIIPATQSRTSQMGNLFLVAGDSHFCPKCKSWSKIIKSHDHIILDGKAVAYVGDQLTCGAKILPKQSHVIGDSHSSSLGSSFSLFQPISSQKNFNNNLTDSKNELLNGYYYNIDTGLYEGRISNGIGNPENVYGCNGKKSDSDFISPQYANITHKKFQECSRVVSHESGTATIECIYIAFTANNYAKQIKKDLHSLLMSGYSTMPTGTKTPLPDKPNNGKAEDPKYGLARKGVLKVCLGEEDPTDGATHWDGTDFLAWGLESPYKYKDNTNKPHAKFREYNKITIPKVIYDEFLAGSLKEYPKGRVKYSSTFYEIPAKVFKDNINWKTGNFEYNTGSNVRKSLTAKVTAGHTIFWKAT
;
A
#
# COMPACT_ATOMS: atom_id res chain seq x y z
N MET A 1 3.10 -34.89 -19.12
CA MET A 1 2.35 -33.64 -18.94
C MET A 1 3.12 -32.79 -17.94
N ALA A 2 3.45 -31.54 -18.26
CA ALA A 2 4.12 -30.65 -17.31
C ALA A 2 3.10 -30.16 -16.27
N VAL A 3 3.38 -30.40 -14.99
CA VAL A 3 2.56 -29.88 -13.87
C VAL A 3 3.28 -28.66 -13.31
N GLY A 4 2.58 -27.53 -13.23
CA GLY A 4 3.13 -26.30 -12.70
C GLY A 4 3.40 -26.38 -11.19
N PHE A 5 4.37 -25.61 -10.71
CA PHE A 5 4.59 -25.44 -9.27
C PHE A 5 3.47 -24.61 -8.64
N ALA A 6 3.12 -24.95 -7.40
CA ALA A 6 2.25 -24.12 -6.59
C ALA A 6 3.06 -22.94 -6.02
N ILE A 7 2.51 -21.74 -6.14
CA ILE A 7 3.18 -20.49 -5.76
C ILE A 7 2.37 -19.71 -4.73
N HIS A 8 2.98 -18.72 -4.10
CA HIS A 8 2.42 -17.90 -3.04
C HIS A 8 1.03 -17.37 -3.41
N ASN A 9 0.11 -17.47 -2.46
CA ASN A 9 -1.30 -17.12 -2.63
C ASN A 9 -1.99 -17.88 -3.77
N SER A 10 -1.63 -19.15 -4.00
CA SER A 10 -2.44 -20.05 -4.81
C SER A 10 -3.74 -20.39 -4.08
N MET A 11 -4.82 -20.52 -4.83
CA MET A 11 -6.13 -20.87 -4.30
C MET A 11 -6.34 -22.37 -4.27
N THR A 12 -7.31 -22.84 -3.48
CA THR A 12 -7.78 -24.23 -3.54
C THR A 12 -9.18 -24.33 -4.13
N ASN A 13 -9.56 -25.52 -4.61
CA ASN A 13 -10.92 -25.80 -5.06
C ASN A 13 -11.99 -25.78 -3.95
N HIS A 14 -11.58 -25.69 -2.68
CA HIS A 14 -12.46 -25.46 -1.53
C HIS A 14 -12.51 -23.98 -1.12
N GLY A 15 -11.87 -23.09 -1.89
CA GLY A 15 -11.66 -21.70 -1.53
C GLY A 15 -10.51 -21.51 -0.55
N GLY A 16 -10.24 -20.26 -0.18
CA GLY A 16 -9.08 -19.92 0.64
C GLY A 16 -7.79 -19.81 -0.16
N ILE A 17 -6.83 -19.13 0.43
CA ILE A 17 -5.55 -18.76 -0.18
C ILE A 17 -4.45 -19.35 0.69
N ILE A 18 -3.48 -20.00 0.08
CA ILE A 18 -2.34 -20.57 0.80
C ILE A 18 -1.18 -19.58 0.80
N PRO A 19 -0.84 -18.98 1.97
CA PRO A 19 0.37 -18.18 2.09
C PRO A 19 1.59 -19.10 2.17
N ALA A 20 2.64 -18.75 1.43
CA ALA A 20 3.94 -19.39 1.57
C ALA A 20 4.58 -18.98 2.91
N THR A 21 5.14 -19.94 3.66
CA THR A 21 5.85 -19.65 4.92
C THR A 21 7.35 -19.44 4.74
N GLN A 22 7.89 -19.70 3.55
CA GLN A 22 9.30 -19.53 3.22
C GLN A 22 9.57 -18.19 2.53
N SER A 23 10.70 -17.55 2.80
CA SER A 23 11.03 -16.19 2.33
C SER A 23 12.16 -16.10 1.29
N ARG A 24 12.81 -17.22 0.93
CA ARG A 24 14.09 -17.20 0.21
C ARG A 24 14.03 -17.57 -1.28
N THR A 25 13.01 -18.28 -1.74
CA THR A 25 13.01 -18.89 -3.08
C THR A 25 11.73 -18.57 -3.84
N SER A 26 11.86 -17.97 -5.02
CA SER A 26 10.74 -17.51 -5.85
C SER A 26 10.93 -17.80 -7.34
N GLN A 27 9.81 -17.89 -8.07
CA GLN A 27 9.77 -17.79 -9.53
C GLN A 27 9.11 -16.47 -9.90
N MET A 28 9.83 -15.59 -10.60
CA MET A 28 9.34 -14.27 -11.03
C MET A 28 8.78 -13.44 -9.84
N GLY A 29 9.40 -13.53 -8.66
CA GLY A 29 8.98 -12.81 -7.45
C GLY A 29 7.86 -13.48 -6.64
N ASN A 30 7.31 -14.62 -7.09
CA ASN A 30 6.34 -15.41 -6.31
C ASN A 30 7.03 -16.57 -5.59
N LEU A 31 6.91 -16.61 -4.26
CA LEU A 31 7.49 -17.67 -3.43
C LEU A 31 6.85 -19.03 -3.74
N PHE A 32 7.62 -20.12 -3.68
CA PHE A 32 7.05 -21.47 -3.83
C PHE A 32 6.28 -21.88 -2.58
N LEU A 33 5.18 -22.62 -2.78
CA LEU A 33 4.51 -23.32 -1.69
C LEU A 33 5.22 -24.64 -1.40
N VAL A 34 5.28 -25.01 -0.13
CA VAL A 34 5.91 -26.25 0.31
C VAL A 34 4.99 -27.09 1.19
N ALA A 35 5.33 -28.37 1.33
CA ALA A 35 4.66 -29.29 2.23
C ALA A 35 4.59 -28.71 3.66
N GLY A 36 3.38 -28.68 4.22
CA GLY A 36 3.11 -28.10 5.54
C GLY A 36 2.70 -26.63 5.54
N ASP A 37 2.82 -25.89 4.42
CA ASP A 37 2.10 -24.61 4.27
C ASP A 37 0.60 -24.86 4.42
N SER A 38 -0.11 -23.88 4.97
CA SER A 38 -1.47 -24.12 5.45
C SER A 38 -2.37 -22.91 5.29
N HIS A 39 -3.67 -23.16 5.14
CA HIS A 39 -4.69 -22.12 5.13
C HIS A 39 -5.92 -22.54 5.92
N PHE A 40 -6.73 -21.56 6.30
CA PHE A 40 -8.07 -21.81 6.79
C PHE A 40 -8.99 -22.14 5.61
N CYS A 41 -9.54 -23.35 5.59
CA CYS A 41 -10.43 -23.81 4.53
C CYS A 41 -11.85 -23.27 4.78
N PRO A 42 -12.40 -22.39 3.93
CA PRO A 42 -13.71 -21.79 4.18
C PRO A 42 -14.84 -22.81 4.03
N LYS A 43 -14.67 -23.83 3.17
CA LYS A 43 -15.65 -24.92 3.01
C LYS A 43 -15.68 -25.89 4.20
N CYS A 44 -14.51 -26.24 4.74
CA CYS A 44 -14.39 -27.23 5.83
C CYS A 44 -14.35 -26.58 7.23
N LYS A 45 -14.21 -25.24 7.30
CA LYS A 45 -14.07 -24.45 8.53
C LYS A 45 -12.95 -24.94 9.46
N SER A 46 -11.84 -25.40 8.89
CA SER A 46 -10.70 -25.95 9.62
C SER A 46 -9.37 -25.54 8.98
N TRP A 47 -8.30 -25.58 9.77
CA TRP A 47 -6.94 -25.41 9.27
C TRP A 47 -6.53 -26.63 8.46
N SER A 48 -6.10 -26.40 7.23
CA SER A 48 -5.71 -27.44 6.29
C SER A 48 -4.29 -27.22 5.80
N LYS A 49 -3.49 -28.28 5.78
CA LYS A 49 -2.06 -28.25 5.41
C LYS A 49 -1.84 -28.96 4.10
N ILE A 50 -0.88 -28.51 3.30
CA ILE A 50 -0.48 -29.18 2.06
C ILE A 50 0.14 -30.54 2.37
N ILE A 51 -0.35 -31.56 1.69
CA ILE A 51 0.20 -32.92 1.63
C ILE A 51 0.98 -33.02 0.32
N LYS A 52 2.28 -33.28 0.41
CA LYS A 52 3.14 -33.45 -0.76
C LYS A 52 2.71 -34.67 -1.58
N SER A 53 2.65 -34.51 -2.91
CA SER A 53 2.46 -35.64 -3.83
C SER A 53 3.78 -36.31 -4.22
N HIS A 54 4.86 -35.53 -4.32
CA HIS A 54 6.20 -35.96 -4.73
C HIS A 54 7.29 -35.23 -3.94
N ASP A 55 8.53 -35.73 -3.95
CA ASP A 55 9.67 -35.18 -3.22
C ASP A 55 10.90 -34.87 -4.10
N HIS A 56 10.67 -34.57 -5.39
CA HIS A 56 11.74 -34.31 -6.36
C HIS A 56 12.48 -32.98 -6.16
N ILE A 57 11.82 -31.97 -5.59
CA ILE A 57 12.44 -30.67 -5.30
C ILE A 57 12.21 -30.36 -3.82
N ILE A 58 13.31 -30.16 -3.10
CA ILE A 58 13.31 -29.92 -1.65
C ILE A 58 13.93 -28.55 -1.40
N LEU A 59 13.18 -27.67 -0.73
CA LEU A 59 13.62 -26.35 -0.28
C LEU A 59 13.57 -26.28 1.24
N ASP A 60 14.72 -25.99 1.86
CA ASP A 60 14.87 -25.91 3.32
C ASP A 60 14.31 -27.14 4.06
N GLY A 61 14.53 -28.34 3.50
CA GLY A 61 14.08 -29.62 4.06
C GLY A 61 12.59 -29.94 3.84
N LYS A 62 11.84 -29.10 3.10
CA LYS A 62 10.43 -29.33 2.76
C LYS A 62 10.25 -29.50 1.25
N ALA A 63 9.43 -30.46 0.85
CA ALA A 63 9.14 -30.70 -0.57
C ALA A 63 8.29 -29.56 -1.16
N VAL A 64 8.60 -29.12 -2.38
CA VAL A 64 7.81 -28.12 -3.12
C VAL A 64 6.47 -28.73 -3.54
N ALA A 65 5.40 -27.95 -3.38
CA ALA A 65 4.06 -28.34 -3.75
C ALA A 65 3.79 -28.06 -5.24
N TYR A 66 2.99 -28.93 -5.86
CA TYR A 66 2.56 -28.80 -7.25
C TYR A 66 1.10 -28.39 -7.35
N VAL A 67 0.72 -27.81 -8.49
CA VAL A 67 -0.69 -27.63 -8.84
C VAL A 67 -1.38 -29.00 -8.85
N GLY A 68 -2.51 -29.10 -8.15
CA GLY A 68 -3.26 -30.34 -7.98
C GLY A 68 -2.94 -31.12 -6.71
N ASP A 69 -1.90 -30.74 -5.95
CA ASP A 69 -1.60 -31.37 -4.66
C ASP A 69 -2.77 -31.22 -3.68
N GLN A 70 -2.95 -32.24 -2.85
CA GLN A 70 -4.03 -32.28 -1.88
C GLN A 70 -3.63 -31.64 -0.56
N LEU A 71 -4.62 -31.12 0.15
CA LEU A 71 -4.48 -30.69 1.53
C LEU A 71 -5.18 -31.68 2.47
N THR A 72 -4.91 -31.58 3.77
CA THR A 72 -5.50 -32.47 4.80
C THR A 72 -7.03 -32.44 4.85
N CYS A 73 -7.68 -31.36 4.38
CA CYS A 73 -9.13 -31.27 4.25
C CYS A 73 -9.68 -31.86 2.94
N GLY A 74 -8.84 -32.44 2.09
CA GLY A 74 -9.20 -32.98 0.77
C GLY A 74 -9.25 -31.94 -0.38
N ALA A 75 -9.00 -30.66 -0.09
CA ALA A 75 -8.91 -29.62 -1.11
C ALA A 75 -7.70 -29.84 -2.04
N LYS A 76 -7.78 -29.37 -3.28
CA LYS A 76 -6.68 -29.39 -4.25
C LYS A 76 -6.22 -27.99 -4.61
N ILE A 77 -4.91 -27.81 -4.78
CA ILE A 77 -4.31 -26.53 -5.21
C ILE A 77 -4.67 -26.27 -6.68
N LEU A 78 -5.14 -25.06 -6.98
CA LEU A 78 -5.49 -24.62 -8.32
C LEU A 78 -4.30 -23.93 -9.02
N PRO A 79 -4.21 -24.02 -10.36
CA PRO A 79 -3.19 -23.29 -11.12
C PRO A 79 -3.39 -21.79 -10.96
N LYS A 80 -2.29 -21.08 -10.73
CA LYS A 80 -2.24 -19.62 -10.76
C LYS A 80 -1.58 -19.19 -12.06
N GLN A 81 -2.35 -18.58 -12.97
CA GLN A 81 -1.81 -18.14 -14.27
C GLN A 81 -0.91 -16.92 -14.10
N SER A 82 0.26 -16.92 -14.73
CA SER A 82 1.13 -15.75 -14.87
C SER A 82 1.67 -15.65 -16.30
N HIS A 83 0.80 -15.33 -17.27
CA HIS A 83 1.13 -14.61 -18.52
C HIS A 83 -0.13 -14.52 -19.38
N VAL A 84 -0.60 -13.30 -19.65
CA VAL A 84 -1.50 -13.03 -20.78
C VAL A 84 -0.66 -12.24 -21.78
N ILE A 85 -0.31 -12.84 -22.91
CA ILE A 85 0.28 -12.14 -24.05
C ILE A 85 -0.84 -11.95 -25.06
N GLY A 86 -1.18 -10.70 -25.35
CA GLY A 86 -2.07 -10.35 -26.47
C GLY A 86 -1.21 -9.91 -27.64
N ASP A 87 -1.21 -10.68 -28.72
CA ASP A 87 -0.60 -10.24 -29.97
C ASP A 87 -1.57 -9.29 -30.70
N SER A 88 -1.06 -8.11 -31.06
CA SER A 88 -1.74 -7.17 -31.94
C SER A 88 -1.23 -7.35 -33.36
N HIS A 89 -1.85 -8.19 -34.18
CA HIS A 89 -1.64 -8.11 -35.63
C HIS A 89 -2.92 -8.35 -36.42
N SER A 90 -3.35 -7.26 -37.08
CA SER A 90 -4.24 -7.29 -38.23
C SER A 90 -3.44 -7.69 -39.47
N SER A 91 -3.85 -8.75 -40.17
CA SER A 91 -3.89 -8.78 -41.63
C SER A 91 -4.69 -9.98 -42.13
N SER A 92 -5.57 -9.70 -43.08
CA SER A 92 -6.36 -10.65 -43.85
C SER A 92 -5.50 -11.31 -44.94
N LEU A 93 -5.66 -12.64 -45.16
CA LEU A 93 -5.75 -13.32 -46.47
C LEU A 93 -5.64 -14.86 -46.35
N GLY A 94 -6.50 -15.58 -47.07
CA GLY A 94 -6.16 -16.86 -47.71
C GLY A 94 -6.62 -18.16 -47.05
N SER A 95 -7.65 -18.78 -47.64
CA SER A 95 -8.06 -20.19 -47.54
C SER A 95 -6.86 -21.16 -47.71
N SER A 96 -6.80 -22.39 -47.21
CA SER A 96 -7.78 -23.48 -47.03
C SER A 96 -7.08 -24.53 -46.16
N PHE A 97 -7.74 -25.22 -45.25
CA PHE A 97 -7.57 -26.67 -44.97
C PHE A 97 -8.61 -27.12 -43.94
N SER A 98 -9.52 -27.97 -44.40
CA SER A 98 -10.38 -28.88 -43.61
C SER A 98 -9.51 -29.87 -42.83
N LEU A 99 -9.87 -30.50 -41.71
CA LEU A 99 -11.12 -31.05 -41.19
C LEU A 99 -10.76 -31.50 -39.76
N PHE A 100 -11.62 -31.31 -38.76
CA PHE A 100 -11.96 -32.28 -37.70
C PHE A 100 -12.97 -31.62 -36.75
N GLN A 101 -14.23 -32.05 -36.84
CA GLN A 101 -15.34 -31.59 -36.00
C GLN A 101 -15.26 -32.21 -34.59
N PRO A 102 -15.70 -31.52 -33.53
CA PRO A 102 -16.23 -32.18 -32.35
C PRO A 102 -17.73 -32.45 -32.51
N ILE A 103 -18.07 -33.70 -32.24
CA ILE A 103 -19.40 -34.30 -32.21
C ILE A 103 -20.35 -33.51 -31.30
N SER A 104 -21.52 -33.20 -31.85
CA SER A 104 -22.72 -32.81 -31.12
C SER A 104 -23.18 -33.96 -30.22
N SER A 105 -23.20 -33.74 -28.91
CA SER A 105 -24.15 -34.42 -28.04
C SER A 105 -24.86 -33.40 -27.18
N GLN A 106 -26.03 -32.99 -27.67
CA GLN A 106 -27.07 -32.47 -26.80
C GLN A 106 -27.53 -33.64 -25.91
N LYS A 107 -27.21 -33.56 -24.63
CA LYS A 107 -28.07 -34.15 -23.59
C LYS A 107 -28.50 -33.01 -22.68
N ASN A 108 -29.78 -32.67 -22.83
CA ASN A 108 -30.56 -31.92 -21.86
C ASN A 108 -30.37 -32.55 -20.47
N PHE A 109 -29.63 -31.86 -19.61
CA PHE A 109 -29.91 -31.90 -18.19
C PHE A 109 -30.62 -30.60 -17.86
N ASN A 110 -31.94 -30.68 -17.68
CA ASN A 110 -32.69 -29.72 -16.87
C ASN A 110 -32.16 -29.82 -15.45
N ASN A 111 -31.03 -29.17 -15.18
CA ASN A 111 -30.64 -28.84 -13.84
C ASN A 111 -31.19 -27.45 -13.57
N ASN A 112 -32.28 -27.42 -12.82
CA ASN A 112 -32.58 -26.32 -11.92
C ASN A 112 -31.36 -26.13 -10.99
N LEU A 113 -30.30 -25.49 -11.49
CA LEU A 113 -29.41 -24.75 -10.63
C LEU A 113 -30.17 -23.47 -10.33
N THR A 114 -30.72 -23.39 -9.14
CA THR A 114 -30.96 -22.10 -8.50
C THR A 114 -29.70 -21.27 -8.73
N ASP A 115 -29.82 -20.20 -9.52
CA ASP A 115 -28.89 -19.08 -9.46
C ASP A 115 -28.69 -18.80 -7.98
N SER A 116 -27.52 -19.17 -7.46
CA SER A 116 -27.04 -18.57 -6.23
C SER A 116 -26.82 -17.11 -6.61
N LYS A 117 -27.88 -16.31 -6.50
CA LYS A 117 -27.82 -14.85 -6.62
C LYS A 117 -26.65 -14.45 -5.75
N ASN A 118 -25.57 -14.04 -6.38
CA ASN A 118 -24.47 -13.44 -5.66
C ASN A 118 -25.07 -12.17 -5.07
N GLU A 119 -25.38 -12.18 -3.78
CA GLU A 119 -26.10 -11.09 -3.15
C GLU A 119 -25.27 -9.82 -3.32
N LEU A 120 -25.87 -8.81 -3.96
CA LEU A 120 -25.20 -7.53 -4.16
C LEU A 120 -24.86 -6.95 -2.78
N LEU A 121 -23.61 -6.59 -2.55
CA LEU A 121 -23.19 -5.97 -1.29
C LEU A 121 -23.34 -4.45 -1.40
N ASN A 122 -24.10 -3.85 -0.49
CA ASN A 122 -24.18 -2.40 -0.37
C ASN A 122 -22.84 -1.80 -0.01
N GLY A 123 -22.49 -0.68 -0.65
CA GLY A 123 -21.31 0.12 -0.33
C GLY A 123 -20.69 0.83 -1.54
N TYR A 124 -19.56 1.46 -1.27
CA TYR A 124 -18.72 2.19 -2.21
C TYR A 124 -17.47 1.37 -2.52
N TYR A 125 -17.15 1.25 -3.80
CA TYR A 125 -16.09 0.38 -4.29
C TYR A 125 -14.96 1.22 -4.88
N TYR A 126 -13.73 0.90 -4.47
CA TYR A 126 -12.52 1.54 -4.95
C TYR A 126 -11.53 0.49 -5.43
N ASN A 127 -10.78 0.82 -6.46
CA ASN A 127 -9.71 -0.01 -6.97
C ASN A 127 -8.53 -0.01 -5.99
N ILE A 128 -8.06 -1.18 -5.55
CA ILE A 128 -6.96 -1.29 -4.56
C ILE A 128 -5.64 -0.76 -5.13
N ASP A 129 -5.40 -0.92 -6.43
CA ASP A 129 -4.14 -0.58 -7.07
C ASP A 129 -4.04 0.89 -7.47
N THR A 130 -5.16 1.56 -7.71
CA THR A 130 -5.19 2.96 -8.16
C THR A 130 -5.85 3.91 -7.16
N GLY A 131 -6.65 3.39 -6.24
CA GLY A 131 -7.50 4.18 -5.33
C GLY A 131 -8.62 4.93 -6.05
N LEU A 132 -8.88 4.63 -7.32
CA LEU A 132 -9.96 5.24 -8.10
C LEU A 132 -11.30 4.61 -7.72
N TYR A 133 -12.36 5.42 -7.79
CA TYR A 133 -13.71 4.98 -7.50
C TYR A 133 -14.29 4.17 -8.67
N GLU A 134 -14.76 2.96 -8.38
CA GLU A 134 -15.27 1.99 -9.35
C GLU A 134 -16.80 2.03 -9.45
N GLY A 135 -17.49 2.28 -8.33
CA GLY A 135 -18.96 2.35 -8.30
C GLY A 135 -19.57 2.25 -6.90
N ARG A 136 -20.90 2.29 -6.83
CA ARG A 136 -21.69 2.15 -5.60
C ARG A 136 -22.87 1.23 -5.85
N ILE A 137 -23.15 0.39 -4.86
CA ILE A 137 -24.36 -0.41 -4.76
C ILE A 137 -25.14 0.07 -3.54
N SER A 138 -26.44 0.32 -3.70
CA SER A 138 -27.32 0.78 -2.61
C SER A 138 -28.62 -0.03 -2.48
N ASN A 139 -28.84 -1.02 -3.35
CA ASN A 139 -30.02 -1.88 -3.41
C ASN A 139 -29.71 -3.34 -3.07
N GLY A 140 -28.56 -3.59 -2.47
CA GLY A 140 -28.08 -4.88 -2.00
C GLY A 140 -28.27 -5.10 -0.48
N ILE A 141 -27.48 -6.00 0.08
CA ILE A 141 -27.44 -6.32 1.51
C ILE A 141 -26.30 -5.56 2.22
N GLY A 142 -26.43 -5.33 3.53
CA GLY A 142 -25.43 -4.61 4.32
C GLY A 142 -25.59 -3.09 4.28
N ASN A 143 -24.59 -2.36 4.80
CA ASN A 143 -24.68 -0.90 4.96
C ASN A 143 -24.23 -0.17 3.68
N PRO A 144 -25.05 0.72 3.09
CA PRO A 144 -24.69 1.51 1.90
C PRO A 144 -23.49 2.45 2.10
N GLU A 145 -23.11 2.72 3.34
CA GLU A 145 -21.94 3.53 3.69
C GLU A 145 -20.66 2.72 3.86
N ASN A 146 -20.69 1.39 3.68
CA ASN A 146 -19.49 0.57 3.72
C ASN A 146 -18.54 0.91 2.56
N VAL A 147 -17.24 0.79 2.80
CA VAL A 147 -16.20 0.92 1.78
C VAL A 147 -15.58 -0.44 1.50
N TYR A 148 -15.36 -0.74 0.23
CA TYR A 148 -14.66 -1.94 -0.23
C TYR A 148 -13.51 -1.58 -1.16
N GLY A 149 -12.40 -2.29 -1.00
CA GLY A 149 -11.35 -2.36 -2.01
C GLY A 149 -11.63 -3.51 -2.98
N CYS A 150 -11.44 -3.33 -4.27
CA CYS A 150 -11.62 -4.35 -5.29
C CYS A 150 -10.52 -4.30 -6.35
N ASN A 151 -10.39 -5.36 -7.14
CA ASN A 151 -9.43 -5.48 -8.24
C ASN A 151 -10.07 -5.08 -9.57
N GLY A 152 -10.82 -3.98 -9.56
CA GLY A 152 -11.61 -3.50 -10.70
C GLY A 152 -13.05 -4.03 -10.75
N LYS A 153 -13.74 -3.70 -11.83
CA LYS A 153 -15.14 -4.09 -12.06
C LYS A 153 -15.32 -4.87 -13.37
N LYS A 154 -16.21 -5.85 -13.35
CA LYS A 154 -16.69 -6.58 -14.54
C LYS A 154 -17.90 -5.91 -15.16
N SER A 155 -18.78 -5.38 -14.32
CA SER A 155 -19.96 -4.59 -14.70
C SER A 155 -20.28 -3.60 -13.58
N ASP A 156 -21.28 -2.72 -13.76
CA ASP A 156 -21.63 -1.69 -12.78
C ASP A 156 -22.14 -2.23 -11.43
N SER A 157 -22.42 -3.53 -11.34
CA SER A 157 -22.85 -4.18 -10.09
C SER A 157 -22.05 -5.45 -9.77
N ASP A 158 -20.94 -5.70 -10.48
CA ASP A 158 -20.06 -6.85 -10.26
C ASP A 158 -18.60 -6.40 -10.16
N PHE A 159 -18.07 -6.43 -8.94
CA PHE A 159 -16.71 -6.01 -8.59
C PHE A 159 -15.82 -7.23 -8.32
N ILE A 160 -14.57 -7.14 -8.74
CA ILE A 160 -13.62 -8.26 -8.66
C ILE A 160 -13.03 -8.32 -7.26
N SER A 161 -13.25 -9.43 -6.54
CA SER A 161 -12.66 -9.71 -5.22
C SER A 161 -12.81 -8.56 -4.20
N PRO A 162 -14.04 -8.07 -3.93
CA PRO A 162 -14.24 -6.97 -3.00
C PRO A 162 -13.84 -7.38 -1.57
N GLN A 163 -13.13 -6.49 -0.88
CA GLN A 163 -12.64 -6.66 0.47
C GLN A 163 -13.15 -5.51 1.34
N TYR A 164 -13.81 -5.85 2.44
CA TYR A 164 -14.38 -4.84 3.34
C TYR A 164 -13.28 -4.07 4.08
N ALA A 165 -13.27 -2.75 3.93
CA ALA A 165 -12.26 -1.85 4.49
C ALA A 165 -12.56 -1.39 5.93
N ASN A 166 -13.64 -1.89 6.56
CA ASN A 166 -14.01 -1.57 7.94
C ASN A 166 -14.02 -0.06 8.27
N ILE A 167 -14.51 0.75 7.33
CA ILE A 167 -14.61 2.21 7.44
C ILE A 167 -15.88 2.68 6.72
N THR A 168 -16.47 3.77 7.22
CA THR A 168 -17.59 4.41 6.51
C THR A 168 -17.08 5.32 5.40
N HIS A 169 -17.87 5.49 4.35
CA HIS A 169 -17.49 6.26 3.17
C HIS A 169 -17.10 7.70 3.49
N LYS A 170 -17.89 8.40 4.31
CA LYS A 170 -17.56 9.76 4.78
C LYS A 170 -16.19 9.82 5.48
N LYS A 171 -15.91 8.90 6.42
CA LYS A 171 -14.63 8.87 7.14
C LYS A 171 -13.47 8.58 6.20
N PHE A 172 -13.67 7.67 5.24
CA PHE A 172 -12.68 7.35 4.21
C PHE A 172 -12.35 8.56 3.34
N GLN A 173 -13.36 9.30 2.88
CA GLN A 173 -13.18 10.52 2.09
C GLN A 173 -12.46 11.62 2.88
N GLU A 174 -12.80 11.83 4.15
CA GLU A 174 -12.16 12.83 5.01
C GLU A 174 -10.69 12.48 5.31
N CYS A 175 -10.39 11.20 5.61
CA CYS A 175 -9.00 10.75 5.75
C CYS A 175 -8.20 10.96 4.47
N SER A 176 -8.77 10.58 3.33
CA SER A 176 -8.13 10.72 2.02
C SER A 176 -7.87 12.18 1.67
N ARG A 177 -8.78 13.09 2.06
CA ARG A 177 -8.57 14.53 1.91
C ARG A 177 -7.33 14.98 2.68
N VAL A 178 -7.24 14.63 3.96
CA VAL A 178 -6.11 15.04 4.80
C VAL A 178 -4.80 14.47 4.25
N VAL A 179 -4.75 13.17 3.90
CA VAL A 179 -3.56 12.56 3.30
C VAL A 179 -3.14 13.28 2.02
N SER A 180 -4.09 13.61 1.13
CA SER A 180 -3.78 14.35 -0.11
C SER A 180 -3.25 15.76 0.15
N HIS A 181 -3.67 16.39 1.26
CA HIS A 181 -3.21 17.72 1.66
C HIS A 181 -1.79 17.68 2.22
N GLU A 182 -1.51 16.71 3.09
CA GLU A 182 -0.19 16.54 3.73
C GLU A 182 0.88 16.07 2.75
N SER A 183 0.49 15.48 1.62
CA SER A 183 1.43 15.03 0.59
C SER A 183 1.89 16.18 -0.29
N GLY A 184 3.20 16.40 -0.36
CA GLY A 184 3.78 17.40 -1.24
C GLY A 184 3.71 17.01 -2.71
N THR A 185 3.79 15.71 -3.02
CA THR A 185 3.78 15.19 -4.40
C THR A 185 2.77 14.07 -4.62
N ALA A 186 2.32 13.89 -5.87
CA ALA A 186 1.49 12.76 -6.30
C ALA A 186 2.33 11.50 -6.54
N THR A 187 2.92 10.97 -5.46
CA THR A 187 3.76 9.76 -5.50
C THR A 187 3.39 8.78 -4.39
N ILE A 188 4.22 7.75 -4.18
CA ILE A 188 4.10 6.80 -3.06
C ILE A 188 4.09 7.51 -1.68
N GLU A 189 4.52 8.77 -1.61
CA GLU A 189 4.42 9.65 -0.45
C GLU A 189 3.02 9.66 0.18
N CYS A 190 1.94 9.70 -0.61
CA CYS A 190 0.57 9.65 -0.10
C CYS A 190 0.29 8.37 0.70
N ILE A 191 0.82 7.24 0.21
CA ILE A 191 0.65 5.94 0.86
C ILE A 191 1.45 5.93 2.16
N TYR A 192 2.69 6.40 2.14
CA TYR A 192 3.54 6.42 3.34
C TYR A 192 2.98 7.33 4.43
N ILE A 193 2.40 8.48 4.08
CA ILE A 193 1.72 9.36 5.04
C ILE A 193 0.53 8.65 5.68
N ALA A 194 -0.30 7.93 4.91
CA ALA A 194 -1.44 7.19 5.47
C ALA A 194 -1.00 6.12 6.49
N PHE A 195 0.02 5.32 6.15
CA PHE A 195 0.57 4.31 7.05
C PHE A 195 1.23 4.93 8.30
N THR A 196 2.03 5.97 8.10
CA THR A 196 2.72 6.68 9.19
C THR A 196 1.74 7.28 10.19
N ALA A 197 0.69 7.95 9.69
CA ALA A 197 -0.38 8.47 10.53
C ALA A 197 -1.11 7.34 11.28
N ASN A 198 -1.40 6.22 10.63
CA ASN A 198 -2.05 5.08 11.28
C ASN A 198 -1.18 4.44 12.37
N ASN A 199 0.12 4.33 12.14
CA ASN A 199 1.07 3.84 13.12
C ASN A 199 1.08 4.72 14.38
N TYR A 200 1.11 6.04 14.19
CA TYR A 200 1.00 6.98 15.31
C TYR A 200 -0.36 6.90 15.99
N ALA A 201 -1.46 6.78 15.23
CA ALA A 201 -2.81 6.62 15.78
C ALA A 201 -2.88 5.39 16.71
N LYS A 202 -2.37 4.24 16.24
CA LYS A 202 -2.24 3.01 17.04
C LYS A 202 -1.40 3.23 18.29
N GLN A 203 -0.25 3.91 18.17
CA GLN A 203 0.63 4.21 19.30
C GLN A 203 -0.10 5.00 20.41
N ILE A 204 -0.96 5.95 20.04
CA ILE A 204 -1.75 6.76 20.98
C ILE A 204 -3.16 6.20 21.24
N LYS A 205 -3.44 4.96 20.83
CA LYS A 205 -4.73 4.25 21.02
C LYS A 205 -5.93 5.00 20.43
N LYS A 206 -5.77 5.59 19.24
CA LYS A 206 -6.84 6.20 18.44
C LYS A 206 -6.97 5.48 17.10
N ASP A 207 -8.13 5.62 16.46
CA ASP A 207 -8.28 5.27 15.06
C ASP A 207 -7.71 6.38 14.14
N LEU A 208 -7.39 6.01 12.90
CA LEU A 208 -6.80 6.92 11.92
C LEU A 208 -7.66 8.17 11.70
N HIS A 209 -8.98 8.03 11.59
CA HIS A 209 -9.87 9.16 11.33
C HIS A 209 -9.85 10.15 12.50
N SER A 210 -10.00 9.66 13.73
CA SER A 210 -9.89 10.48 14.94
C SER A 210 -8.56 11.23 15.05
N LEU A 211 -7.45 10.61 14.63
CA LEU A 211 -6.15 11.29 14.58
C LEU A 211 -6.13 12.38 13.49
N LEU A 212 -6.48 12.04 12.25
CA LEU A 212 -6.38 12.98 11.11
C LEU A 212 -7.33 14.16 11.26
N MET A 213 -8.47 14.00 11.94
CA MET A 213 -9.39 15.09 12.23
C MET A 213 -8.90 16.02 13.36
N SER A 214 -7.93 15.59 14.17
CA SER A 214 -7.32 16.41 15.23
C SER A 214 -6.29 17.43 14.70
N GLY A 215 -5.62 18.17 15.58
CA GLY A 215 -4.52 19.08 15.23
C GLY A 215 -3.22 18.41 14.78
N TYR A 216 -3.24 17.11 14.48
CA TYR A 216 -2.09 16.36 13.98
C TYR A 216 -1.68 16.76 12.56
N SER A 217 -2.66 17.12 11.73
CA SER A 217 -2.47 17.59 10.37
C SER A 217 -2.37 19.12 10.35
N THR A 218 -1.57 19.63 9.41
CA THR A 218 -1.45 21.07 9.14
C THR A 218 -2.70 21.66 8.48
N MET A 219 -3.58 20.79 7.96
CA MET A 219 -4.84 21.16 7.34
C MET A 219 -5.79 21.84 8.37
N PRO A 220 -6.27 23.08 8.11
CA PRO A 220 -7.18 23.77 9.00
C PRO A 220 -8.48 22.98 9.23
N THR A 221 -8.96 22.90 10.47
CA THR A 221 -10.12 22.06 10.87
C THR A 221 -11.36 22.30 10.00
N GLY A 222 -11.67 23.55 9.64
CA GLY A 222 -12.83 23.89 8.80
C GLY A 222 -12.72 23.47 7.33
N THR A 223 -11.56 22.97 6.89
CA THR A 223 -11.30 22.60 5.49
C THR A 223 -11.25 21.08 5.27
N LYS A 224 -11.28 20.28 6.35
CA LYS A 224 -11.26 18.81 6.36
C LYS A 224 -12.59 18.22 5.87
N THR A 225 -12.91 18.53 4.62
CA THR A 225 -14.13 18.14 3.94
C THR A 225 -13.91 16.83 3.18
N PRO A 226 -14.97 16.02 2.95
CA PRO A 226 -14.87 14.79 2.18
C PRO A 226 -14.19 15.01 0.82
N LEU A 227 -13.18 14.20 0.50
CA LEU A 227 -12.62 14.13 -0.84
C LEU A 227 -13.66 13.55 -1.82
N PRO A 228 -13.91 14.17 -2.99
CA PRO A 228 -14.91 13.65 -3.92
C PRO A 228 -14.48 12.28 -4.49
N ASP A 229 -15.47 11.45 -4.83
CA ASP A 229 -15.24 10.11 -5.40
C ASP A 229 -14.75 10.16 -6.84
N LYS A 230 -15.21 11.17 -7.59
CA LYS A 230 -14.88 11.42 -9.00
C LYS A 230 -14.61 12.91 -9.20
N PRO A 231 -13.85 13.29 -10.23
CA PRO A 231 -13.66 14.69 -10.57
C PRO A 231 -14.99 15.35 -11.01
N ASN A 232 -15.15 16.63 -10.69
CA ASN A 232 -16.31 17.40 -11.10
C ASN A 232 -16.23 17.79 -12.58
N ASN A 233 -17.38 17.75 -13.27
CA ASN A 233 -17.59 18.37 -14.59
C ASN A 233 -16.53 18.02 -15.65
N GLY A 234 -16.15 16.75 -15.78
CA GLY A 234 -15.24 16.28 -16.82
C GLY A 234 -13.79 16.77 -16.69
N LYS A 235 -13.41 17.39 -15.56
CA LYS A 235 -12.01 17.73 -15.28
C LYS A 235 -11.19 16.46 -15.02
N ALA A 236 -9.90 16.52 -15.32
CA ALA A 236 -8.97 15.51 -14.85
C ALA A 236 -8.94 15.51 -13.31
N GLU A 237 -8.87 14.33 -12.72
CA GLU A 237 -8.71 14.18 -11.28
C GLU A 237 -7.32 14.68 -10.85
N ASP A 238 -7.24 15.31 -9.67
CA ASP A 238 -5.95 15.62 -9.07
C ASP A 238 -5.18 14.30 -8.86
N PRO A 239 -3.96 14.16 -9.38
CA PRO A 239 -3.22 12.91 -9.33
C PRO A 239 -2.94 12.43 -7.89
N LYS A 240 -3.02 13.30 -6.88
CA LYS A 240 -2.91 12.91 -5.46
C LYS A 240 -4.14 12.17 -4.95
N TYR A 241 -5.33 12.40 -5.51
CA TYR A 241 -6.58 11.91 -4.92
C TYR A 241 -6.68 10.38 -4.97
N GLY A 242 -6.35 9.77 -6.12
CA GLY A 242 -6.27 8.31 -6.24
C GLY A 242 -5.23 7.72 -5.29
N LEU A 243 -4.04 8.32 -5.22
CA LEU A 243 -2.95 7.82 -4.35
C LEU A 243 -3.27 7.98 -2.86
N ALA A 244 -3.93 9.05 -2.45
CA ALA A 244 -4.37 9.26 -1.07
C ALA A 244 -5.46 8.25 -0.68
N ARG A 245 -6.46 8.04 -1.55
CA ARG A 245 -7.49 7.00 -1.36
C ARG A 245 -6.85 5.61 -1.29
N LYS A 246 -5.90 5.30 -2.16
CA LYS A 246 -5.11 4.07 -2.14
C LYS A 246 -4.40 3.87 -0.80
N GLY A 247 -3.72 4.89 -0.29
CA GLY A 247 -3.04 4.84 1.01
C GLY A 247 -3.99 4.51 2.17
N VAL A 248 -5.09 5.26 2.27
CA VAL A 248 -6.10 5.03 3.31
C VAL A 248 -6.75 3.65 3.17
N LEU A 249 -7.05 3.23 1.93
CA LEU A 249 -7.66 1.93 1.66
C LEU A 249 -6.75 0.77 2.08
N LYS A 250 -5.46 0.82 1.72
CA LYS A 250 -4.47 -0.20 2.12
C LYS A 250 -4.32 -0.32 3.63
N VAL A 251 -4.29 0.82 4.33
CA VAL A 251 -4.29 0.85 5.80
C VAL A 251 -5.54 0.15 6.36
N CYS A 252 -6.71 0.49 5.83
CA CYS A 252 -7.99 -0.05 6.26
C CYS A 252 -8.14 -1.55 5.98
N LEU A 253 -7.55 -2.04 4.88
CA LEU A 253 -7.49 -3.46 4.51
C LEU A 253 -6.44 -4.25 5.31
N GLY A 254 -5.62 -3.57 6.12
CA GLY A 254 -4.58 -4.22 6.93
C GLY A 254 -3.41 -4.73 6.11
N GLU A 255 -3.09 -4.07 4.99
CA GLU A 255 -1.88 -4.39 4.22
C GLU A 255 -0.60 -4.12 5.00
N GLU A 256 0.51 -4.71 4.52
CA GLU A 256 1.83 -4.54 5.10
C GLU A 256 2.27 -3.07 5.10
N ASP A 257 2.88 -2.64 6.20
CA ASP A 257 3.36 -1.27 6.38
C ASP A 257 4.68 -1.05 5.64
N PRO A 258 4.71 -0.23 4.57
CA PRO A 258 5.92 0.01 3.80
C PRO A 258 6.87 1.02 4.46
N THR A 259 6.50 1.58 5.62
CA THR A 259 7.25 2.65 6.30
C THR A 259 8.16 2.16 7.43
N ASP A 260 8.23 0.85 7.64
CA ASP A 260 8.97 0.21 8.73
C ASP A 260 8.63 0.81 10.10
N GLY A 261 7.33 0.98 10.35
CA GLY A 261 6.80 1.48 11.60
C GLY A 261 7.10 2.96 11.87
N ALA A 262 7.25 3.78 10.83
CA ALA A 262 7.36 5.22 11.01
C ALA A 262 6.09 5.78 11.65
N THR A 263 6.22 6.84 12.46
CA THR A 263 5.13 7.51 13.17
C THR A 263 5.09 9.02 12.96
N HIS A 264 6.13 9.59 12.34
CA HIS A 264 6.21 11.01 12.00
C HIS A 264 6.83 11.18 10.62
N TRP A 265 6.66 12.35 10.02
CA TRP A 265 7.33 12.74 8.79
C TRP A 265 7.73 14.21 8.85
N ASP A 266 8.67 14.61 8.00
CA ASP A 266 8.97 16.02 7.70
C ASP A 266 9.26 16.18 6.21
N GLY A 267 9.01 17.38 5.69
CA GLY A 267 9.28 17.73 4.32
C GLY A 267 10.68 18.31 4.13
N THR A 268 10.87 19.00 3.01
CA THR A 268 12.14 19.63 2.65
C THR A 268 12.59 20.72 3.64
N ASP A 269 11.67 21.26 4.45
CA ASP A 269 11.97 22.21 5.51
C ASP A 269 12.94 21.65 6.56
N PHE A 270 12.91 20.35 6.83
CA PHE A 270 13.92 19.70 7.68
C PHE A 270 15.34 19.87 7.13
N LEU A 271 15.54 19.63 5.82
CA LEU A 271 16.84 19.82 5.16
C LEU A 271 17.22 21.29 5.06
N ALA A 272 16.26 22.18 4.81
CA ALA A 272 16.52 23.60 4.57
C ALA A 272 16.81 24.37 5.86
N TRP A 273 16.11 24.06 6.95
CA TRP A 273 16.22 24.81 8.20
C TRP A 273 17.35 24.31 9.08
N GLY A 274 17.52 22.98 9.24
CA GLY A 274 18.55 22.42 10.11
C GLY A 274 18.58 23.08 11.50
N LEU A 275 19.67 23.75 11.86
CA LEU A 275 19.83 24.48 13.12
C LEU A 275 19.38 25.95 13.07
N GLU A 276 19.04 26.48 11.91
CA GLU A 276 18.71 27.89 11.67
C GLU A 276 17.38 28.02 10.91
N SER A 277 16.27 27.71 11.57
CA SER A 277 14.91 27.86 11.00
C SER A 277 14.48 29.34 10.91
N PRO A 278 13.43 29.67 10.14
CA PRO A 278 12.88 31.03 10.08
C PRO A 278 12.26 31.53 11.39
N TYR A 279 12.03 30.64 12.35
CA TYR A 279 11.43 31.00 13.62
C TYR A 279 12.48 31.53 14.60
N LYS A 280 12.10 32.54 15.41
CA LYS A 280 13.02 33.18 16.36
C LYS A 280 12.68 32.86 17.83
N TYR A 281 13.70 32.82 18.68
CA TYR A 281 13.57 32.93 20.13
C TYR A 281 13.27 34.39 20.54
N LYS A 282 12.99 34.62 21.82
CA LYS A 282 12.71 35.97 22.35
C LYS A 282 13.92 36.90 22.25
N ASP A 283 15.12 36.35 22.24
CA ASP A 283 16.40 37.06 22.05
C ASP A 283 16.76 37.30 20.57
N ASN A 284 15.81 37.04 19.65
CA ASN A 284 15.95 37.21 18.21
C ASN A 284 16.94 36.26 17.50
N THR A 285 17.44 35.23 18.20
CA THR A 285 18.23 34.15 17.60
C THR A 285 17.33 33.16 16.86
N ASN A 286 17.84 32.52 15.80
CA ASN A 286 17.08 31.50 15.06
C ASN A 286 16.90 30.23 15.90
N LYS A 287 15.69 29.69 15.88
CA LYS A 287 15.38 28.38 16.46
C LYS A 287 15.89 27.29 15.51
N PRO A 288 16.46 26.18 16.01
CA PRO A 288 16.63 24.97 15.22
C PRO A 288 15.28 24.45 14.71
N HIS A 289 15.26 23.63 13.65
CA HIS A 289 14.06 22.90 13.24
C HIS A 289 13.49 22.07 14.42
N ALA A 290 12.18 21.85 14.45
CA ALA A 290 11.48 21.23 15.59
C ALA A 290 12.12 19.92 16.07
N LYS A 291 12.49 19.02 15.14
CA LYS A 291 13.16 17.76 15.47
C LYS A 291 14.49 17.92 16.21
N PHE A 292 15.26 18.98 15.92
CA PHE A 292 16.50 19.29 16.63
C PHE A 292 16.26 19.87 18.04
N ARG A 293 15.02 20.15 18.43
CA ARG A 293 14.65 20.61 19.77
C ARG A 293 13.91 19.54 20.57
N GLU A 294 13.10 18.73 19.90
CA GLU A 294 12.15 17.77 20.51
C GLU A 294 12.76 16.40 20.82
N TYR A 295 13.86 16.03 20.17
CA TYR A 295 14.50 14.71 20.29
C TYR A 295 15.95 14.88 20.73
N ASN A 296 16.50 13.95 21.52
CA ASN A 296 17.91 14.01 21.97
C ASN A 296 18.91 13.66 20.88
N LYS A 297 18.54 12.74 19.98
CA LYS A 297 19.40 12.18 18.95
C LYS A 297 18.59 12.01 17.68
N ILE A 298 19.18 12.42 16.56
CA ILE A 298 18.66 12.20 15.21
C ILE A 298 19.62 11.28 14.48
N THR A 299 19.10 10.26 13.81
CA THR A 299 19.86 9.32 13.00
C THR A 299 19.22 9.14 11.63
N ILE A 300 20.00 9.34 10.57
CA ILE A 300 19.54 9.14 9.18
C ILE A 300 20.55 8.24 8.48
N PRO A 301 20.16 7.02 8.08
CA PRO A 301 20.99 6.19 7.22
C PRO A 301 21.38 6.93 5.95
N LYS A 302 22.64 6.82 5.52
CA LYS A 302 23.13 7.58 4.35
C LYS A 302 22.32 7.34 3.09
N VAL A 303 21.91 6.09 2.83
CA VAL A 303 21.06 5.76 1.68
C VAL A 303 19.74 6.55 1.72
N ILE A 304 19.08 6.59 2.88
CA ILE A 304 17.82 7.34 3.06
C ILE A 304 18.06 8.85 2.92
N TYR A 305 19.16 9.37 3.48
CA TYR A 305 19.49 10.79 3.34
C TYR A 305 19.74 11.17 1.87
N ASP A 306 20.55 10.38 1.16
CA ASP A 306 20.93 10.67 -0.23
C ASP A 306 19.68 10.65 -1.14
N GLU A 307 18.78 9.67 -0.93
CA GLU A 307 17.49 9.60 -1.62
C GLU A 307 16.59 10.79 -1.29
N PHE A 308 16.48 11.15 0.00
CA PHE A 308 15.66 12.28 0.44
C PHE A 308 16.19 13.62 -0.10
N LEU A 309 17.51 13.83 -0.06
CA LEU A 309 18.15 15.00 -0.63
C LEU A 309 17.92 15.08 -2.14
N ALA A 310 18.08 13.97 -2.87
CA ALA A 310 17.80 13.93 -4.30
C ALA A 310 16.34 14.27 -4.62
N GLY A 311 15.40 13.74 -3.83
CA GLY A 311 13.98 14.07 -3.91
C GLY A 311 13.69 15.55 -3.68
N SER A 312 14.27 16.14 -2.63
CA SER A 312 14.16 17.57 -2.36
C SER A 312 14.78 18.46 -3.45
N LEU A 313 15.92 18.06 -4.01
CA LEU A 313 16.55 18.80 -5.12
C LEU A 313 15.78 18.69 -6.43
N LYS A 314 15.01 17.62 -6.64
CA LYS A 314 14.09 17.51 -7.78
C LYS A 314 12.95 18.53 -7.69
N GLU A 315 12.39 18.74 -6.50
CA GLU A 315 11.36 19.76 -6.26
C GLU A 315 11.95 21.18 -6.22
N TYR A 316 13.17 21.33 -5.68
CA TYR A 316 13.87 22.61 -5.57
C TYR A 316 15.21 22.59 -6.32
N PRO A 317 15.21 22.65 -7.67
CA PRO A 317 16.42 22.50 -8.49
C PRO A 317 17.52 23.54 -8.23
N LYS A 318 17.16 24.68 -7.65
CA LYS A 318 18.12 25.75 -7.27
C LYS A 318 18.86 25.46 -5.96
N GLY A 319 18.60 24.33 -5.31
CA GLY A 319 19.22 23.97 -4.03
C GLY A 319 18.83 24.92 -2.89
N ARG A 320 17.65 25.54 -2.96
CA ARG A 320 17.16 26.46 -1.93
C ARG A 320 15.64 26.59 -1.91
N VAL A 321 15.09 26.79 -0.72
CA VAL A 321 13.67 27.12 -0.49
C VAL A 321 13.54 28.57 -0.07
N LYS A 322 12.49 29.25 -0.55
CA LYS A 322 12.14 30.59 -0.11
C LYS A 322 11.09 30.51 1.01
N TYR A 323 11.35 31.19 2.11
CA TYR A 323 10.36 31.41 3.16
C TYR A 323 10.27 32.92 3.44
N SER A 324 9.08 33.50 3.27
CA SER A 324 8.90 34.95 3.25
C SER A 324 9.87 35.62 2.27
N SER A 325 10.74 36.53 2.72
CA SER A 325 11.76 37.20 1.90
C SER A 325 13.14 36.53 1.92
N THR A 326 13.33 35.44 2.67
CA THR A 326 14.65 34.81 2.89
C THR A 326 14.77 33.47 2.16
N PHE A 327 15.96 33.17 1.64
CA PHE A 327 16.30 31.88 1.04
C PHE A 327 17.11 31.01 2.00
N TYR A 328 16.78 29.73 2.05
CA TYR A 328 17.45 28.71 2.85
C TYR A 328 18.05 27.65 1.93
N GLU A 329 19.33 27.34 2.12
CA GLU A 329 20.04 26.34 1.31
C GLU A 329 19.58 24.92 1.63
N ILE A 330 19.57 24.06 0.61
CA ILE A 330 19.34 22.62 0.72
C ILE A 330 20.63 21.90 0.29
N PRO A 331 21.27 21.14 1.19
CA PRO A 331 20.96 21.00 2.61
C PRO A 331 21.54 22.16 3.44
N ALA A 332 21.02 22.37 4.65
CA ALA A 332 21.58 23.28 5.65
C ALA A 332 22.98 22.82 6.11
N LYS A 333 23.74 23.76 6.70
CA LYS A 333 25.14 23.55 7.12
C LYS A 333 25.34 22.31 8.00
N VAL A 334 24.41 22.02 8.91
CA VAL A 334 24.51 20.87 9.84
C VAL A 334 24.67 19.53 9.11
N PHE A 335 24.07 19.39 7.92
CA PHE A 335 24.17 18.17 7.13
C PHE A 335 25.39 18.14 6.21
N LYS A 336 26.10 19.27 6.04
CA LYS A 336 27.36 19.34 5.27
C LYS A 336 28.59 19.08 6.15
N ASP A 337 28.43 19.14 7.47
CA ASP A 337 29.54 18.96 8.42
C ASP A 337 29.87 17.46 8.59
N ASN A 338 31.06 17.08 8.15
CA ASN A 338 31.56 15.70 8.20
C ASN A 338 31.61 15.13 9.64
N ILE A 339 31.68 15.96 10.67
CA ILE A 339 31.66 15.46 12.06
C ILE A 339 30.33 14.80 12.43
N ASN A 340 29.25 15.20 11.76
CA ASN A 340 27.90 14.65 11.95
C ASN A 340 27.67 13.38 11.11
N TRP A 341 28.66 12.97 10.30
CA TRP A 341 28.60 11.77 9.47
C TRP A 341 29.50 10.69 10.03
N LYS A 342 28.94 9.82 10.87
CA LYS A 342 29.65 8.74 11.57
C LYS A 342 29.14 7.40 11.10
N THR A 343 30.04 6.43 10.89
CA THR A 343 29.66 5.05 10.50
C THR A 343 28.82 4.94 9.22
N GLY A 344 28.88 5.95 8.35
CA GLY A 344 28.04 6.00 7.15
C GLY A 344 26.59 6.43 7.42
N ASN A 345 26.30 7.03 8.57
CA ASN A 345 25.00 7.62 8.90
C ASN A 345 25.18 9.09 9.29
N PHE A 346 24.15 9.89 9.09
CA PHE A 346 24.04 11.17 9.78
C PHE A 346 23.62 10.89 11.22
N GLU A 347 24.40 11.35 12.19
CA GLU A 347 24.13 11.23 13.61
C GLU A 347 24.34 12.57 14.30
N TYR A 348 23.29 13.09 14.94
CA TYR A 348 23.33 14.37 15.62
C TYR A 348 22.74 14.29 17.01
N ASN A 349 23.54 14.65 18.02
CA ASN A 349 23.07 14.83 19.40
C ASN A 349 22.63 16.29 19.58
N THR A 350 21.37 16.50 19.90
CA THR A 350 20.76 17.83 19.95
C THR A 350 21.01 18.60 21.23
N GLY A 351 21.42 17.91 22.29
CA GLY A 351 21.48 18.46 23.65
C GLY A 351 20.09 18.60 24.31
N SER A 352 19.02 18.10 23.69
CA SER A 352 17.70 18.08 24.29
C SER A 352 17.65 17.11 25.48
N ASN A 353 17.03 17.54 26.59
CA ASN A 353 16.84 16.73 27.80
C ASN A 353 15.78 15.61 27.64
N VAL A 354 15.10 15.55 26.49
CA VAL A 354 14.09 14.54 26.19
C VAL A 354 14.77 13.20 25.93
N ARG A 355 14.30 12.10 26.54
CA ARG A 355 14.91 10.77 26.35
C ARG A 355 14.66 10.13 24.97
N LYS A 356 13.78 10.72 24.16
CA LYS A 356 13.37 10.19 22.85
C LYS A 356 14.37 10.53 21.77
N SER A 357 14.65 9.55 20.93
CA SER A 357 15.49 9.66 19.73
C SER A 357 14.64 9.48 18.47
N LEU A 358 15.17 9.92 17.34
CA LEU A 358 14.51 9.88 16.04
C LEU A 358 15.40 9.17 15.03
N THR A 359 14.87 8.12 14.39
CA THR A 359 15.58 7.39 13.33
C THR A 359 14.77 7.42 12.04
N ALA A 360 15.39 7.82 10.95
CA ALA A 360 14.77 7.77 9.63
C ALA A 360 14.62 6.31 9.19
N LYS A 361 13.44 5.96 8.69
CA LYS A 361 13.08 4.60 8.30
C LYS A 361 12.98 4.43 6.80
N VAL A 362 12.35 5.38 6.13
CA VAL A 362 12.20 5.43 4.67
C VAL A 362 12.10 6.88 4.21
N THR A 363 12.18 7.10 2.90
CA THR A 363 11.84 8.36 2.26
C THR A 363 10.95 8.11 1.03
N ALA A 364 10.11 9.08 0.68
CA ALA A 364 9.32 9.06 -0.54
C ALA A 364 9.10 10.48 -1.05
N GLY A 365 9.32 10.70 -2.34
CA GLY A 365 9.29 12.04 -2.91
C GLY A 365 10.34 12.93 -2.24
N HIS A 366 9.89 14.01 -1.63
CA HIS A 366 10.71 14.95 -0.84
C HIS A 366 10.30 15.00 0.63
N THR A 367 9.92 13.82 1.15
CA THR A 367 9.46 13.62 2.53
C THR A 367 10.25 12.48 3.17
N ILE A 368 10.69 12.68 4.41
CA ILE A 368 11.41 11.69 5.22
C ILE A 368 10.50 11.20 6.34
N PHE A 369 10.52 9.90 6.60
CA PHE A 369 9.64 9.25 7.57
C PHE A 369 10.44 8.69 8.74
N TRP A 370 9.95 8.94 9.94
CA TRP A 370 10.68 8.76 11.18
C TRP A 370 10.01 7.81 12.12
N LYS A 371 10.81 7.02 12.82
CA LYS A 371 10.42 6.30 14.02
C LYS A 371 11.02 6.98 15.24
N ALA A 372 10.17 7.34 16.19
CA ALA A 372 10.58 7.84 17.49
C ALA A 372 10.76 6.68 18.48
N THR A 373 11.89 6.64 19.19
CA THR A 373 12.23 5.60 20.18
C THR A 373 12.59 6.18 21.53
#